data_AF-A0A8J8ITW0-F1
#
_entry.id   AF-A0A8J8ITW0-F1
#
_cell.length_a   1.000
_cell.length_b   1.000
_cell.length_c   1.000
_cell.angle_alpha   90.00
_cell.angle_beta   90.00
_cell.angle_gamma   90.00
#
_symmetry.space_group_name_H-M   'P 1'
#
loop_
_entity.id
_entity.type
_entity.pdbx_description
1 polymer ?
#
loop_
_entity_poly.entity_id
_entity_poly.type
_entity_poly.pdbx_seq_one_letter_code
_entity_poly.pdbx_strand_id
1 'polypeptide(L)'
;MRWKGIALMALLVLSVISAGCINGSGNSELKETTLVVFHAGSLSVPFKQLEDEFAKYAEENLGYKVTFQDEASGSVKAVRKVTDLGKKADIVAVADYTLIPQLMVPNFTDFYVLFATNEIVIAFTEKSKYAEEMKAHPDRWYEILARPGVSFGFSDPNQDPCGYRSVMVMKLADYYYGKPVFEALVERNTNIYFNGSIIVAPKEIQVKSDKVVIRPKETDLTALVESGSLDYFFIYKSVAEQHNLTYITLPDEINLKDFKMADFYGKVSIYIGSTGKTIKAKPIVYGVTVPKDAPNRELALEFLRYLLGENGRKVFQENHQDFIWPPRAFGNAPNEIKDEVKVEG
;
A
#
# COMPACT_ATOMS: atom_id res chain seq x y z
N MET A 1 -95.31 12.25 7.49
CA MET A 1 -94.21 11.88 6.58
C MET A 1 -92.99 12.77 6.86
N ARG A 2 -92.12 12.37 7.80
CA ARG A 2 -90.85 13.03 8.10
C ARG A 2 -89.89 11.98 8.66
N TRP A 3 -89.34 11.12 7.81
CA TRP A 3 -88.33 10.15 8.26
C TRP A 3 -87.54 9.53 7.10
N LYS A 4 -86.73 10.30 6.37
CA LYS A 4 -85.71 9.76 5.43
C LYS A 4 -84.47 10.67 5.28
N GLY A 5 -84.05 11.33 6.35
CA GLY A 5 -82.94 12.30 6.30
C GLY A 5 -81.75 12.03 7.22
N ILE A 6 -81.75 10.95 8.01
CA ILE A 6 -80.75 10.76 9.09
C ILE A 6 -79.87 9.51 8.86
N ALA A 7 -80.20 8.63 7.92
CA ALA A 7 -79.48 7.37 7.73
C ALA A 7 -78.20 7.46 6.87
N LEU A 8 -77.92 8.58 6.19
CA LEU A 8 -76.73 8.71 5.33
C LEU A 8 -75.52 9.41 5.98
N MET A 9 -75.70 10.09 7.13
CA MET A 9 -74.60 10.76 7.84
C MET A 9 -73.95 9.90 8.93
N ALA A 10 -74.46 8.70 9.21
CA ALA A 10 -73.86 7.78 10.18
C ALA A 10 -72.90 6.75 9.55
N LEU A 11 -72.84 6.68 8.21
CA LEU A 11 -72.02 5.71 7.46
C LEU A 11 -70.71 6.29 6.91
N LEU A 12 -70.46 7.59 7.11
CA LEU A 12 -69.25 8.28 6.63
C LEU A 12 -68.31 8.74 7.76
N VAL A 13 -68.65 8.47 9.02
CA VAL A 13 -67.81 8.75 10.19
C VAL A 13 -67.23 7.46 10.81
N LEU A 14 -67.63 6.29 10.31
CA LEU A 14 -67.15 4.98 10.80
C LEU A 14 -66.10 4.30 9.89
N SER A 15 -65.51 5.02 8.93
CA SER A 15 -64.43 4.50 8.06
C SER A 15 -63.05 5.13 8.33
N VAL A 16 -62.90 5.94 9.39
CA VAL A 16 -61.63 6.64 9.70
C VAL A 16 -60.96 6.11 11.00
N ILE A 17 -61.26 4.88 11.43
CA ILE A 17 -60.62 4.27 12.62
C ILE A 17 -59.87 2.96 12.30
N SER A 18 -59.66 2.65 11.01
CA SER A 18 -58.99 1.40 10.57
C SER A 18 -57.63 1.62 9.89
N ALA A 19 -56.91 2.69 10.21
CA ALA A 19 -55.55 2.95 9.72
C ALA A 19 -54.52 3.10 10.85
N GLY A 20 -54.81 2.49 12.02
CA GLY A 20 -53.82 2.30 13.08
C GLY A 20 -53.21 0.91 12.97
N CYS A 21 -51.88 0.84 13.00
CA CYS A 21 -51.02 -0.35 12.89
C CYS A 21 -50.63 -0.76 11.46
N ILE A 22 -50.08 0.18 10.69
CA ILE A 22 -48.96 -0.19 9.81
C ILE A 22 -47.73 -0.13 10.70
N ASN A 23 -47.18 -1.31 11.00
CA ASN A 23 -45.85 -1.47 11.59
C ASN A 23 -44.91 -0.46 10.93
N GLY A 24 -44.40 0.47 11.73
CA GLY A 24 -43.20 1.20 11.37
C GLY A 24 -42.08 0.19 11.19
N SER A 25 -41.92 -0.32 9.98
CA SER A 25 -40.63 -0.74 9.47
C SER A 25 -39.79 0.52 9.56
N GLY A 26 -39.10 0.69 10.69
CA GLY A 26 -38.13 1.75 10.90
C GLY A 26 -37.18 1.68 9.73
N ASN A 27 -37.33 2.63 8.81
CA ASN A 27 -36.29 2.94 7.86
C ASN A 27 -35.18 3.53 8.73
N SER A 28 -34.34 2.68 9.31
CA SER A 28 -33.17 3.11 10.06
C SER A 28 -32.28 3.82 9.05
N GLU A 29 -32.38 5.15 9.03
CA GLU A 29 -31.58 6.00 8.16
C GLU A 29 -30.11 5.67 8.41
N LEU A 30 -29.42 5.21 7.36
CA LEU A 30 -28.02 4.80 7.46
C LEU A 30 -27.18 5.98 7.93
N LYS A 31 -26.23 5.72 8.83
CA LYS A 31 -25.28 6.74 9.25
C LYS A 31 -24.27 6.97 8.12
N GLU A 32 -24.33 8.13 7.49
CA GLU A 32 -23.34 8.50 6.47
C GLU A 32 -22.02 8.91 7.12
N THR A 33 -20.91 8.36 6.65
CA THR A 33 -19.58 8.75 7.11
C THR A 33 -18.53 8.54 6.02
N THR A 34 -17.37 9.21 6.17
CA THR A 34 -16.23 9.11 5.27
C THR A 34 -15.00 8.67 6.05
N LEU A 35 -14.42 7.52 5.69
CA LEU A 35 -13.14 7.07 6.22
C LEU A 35 -11.99 7.69 5.43
N VAL A 36 -11.00 8.25 6.13
CA VAL A 36 -9.79 8.83 5.50
C VAL A 36 -8.65 7.81 5.53
N VAL A 37 -8.17 7.40 4.35
CA VAL A 37 -7.17 6.34 4.21
C VAL A 37 -5.92 6.88 3.53
N PHE A 38 -4.78 6.82 4.22
CA PHE A 38 -3.47 7.11 3.63
C PHE A 38 -2.70 5.80 3.46
N HIS A 39 -2.41 5.42 2.21
CA HIS A 39 -1.75 4.15 1.96
C HIS A 39 -0.62 4.23 0.92
N ALA A 40 0.20 3.18 0.88
CA ALA A 40 1.27 2.99 -0.08
C ALA A 40 0.74 2.83 -1.52
N GLY A 41 1.46 3.33 -2.52
CA GLY A 41 1.08 3.23 -3.93
C GLY A 41 0.76 1.81 -4.39
N SER A 42 1.59 0.82 -4.02
CA SER A 42 1.35 -0.59 -4.34
C SER A 42 0.09 -1.21 -3.72
N LEU A 43 -0.57 -0.53 -2.77
CA LEU A 43 -1.82 -1.00 -2.17
C LEU A 43 -3.06 -0.49 -2.90
N SER A 44 -2.94 0.40 -3.89
CA SER A 44 -4.08 1.04 -4.55
C SER A 44 -5.11 0.05 -5.10
N VAL A 45 -4.68 -0.99 -5.81
CA VAL A 45 -5.61 -1.97 -6.41
C VAL A 45 -6.34 -2.79 -5.34
N PRO A 46 -5.64 -3.47 -4.40
CA PRO A 46 -6.35 -4.24 -3.36
C PRO A 46 -7.16 -3.35 -2.41
N PHE A 47 -6.70 -2.14 -2.06
CA PHE A 47 -7.48 -1.24 -1.21
C PHE A 47 -8.75 -0.77 -1.92
N LYS A 48 -8.70 -0.45 -3.22
CA LYS A 48 -9.89 -0.05 -3.95
C LYS A 48 -10.98 -1.13 -3.92
N GLN A 49 -10.60 -2.39 -4.14
CA GLN A 49 -11.54 -3.51 -4.03
C GLN A 49 -12.04 -3.68 -2.59
N LEU A 50 -11.15 -3.61 -1.60
CA LEU A 50 -11.49 -3.76 -0.19
C LEU A 50 -12.45 -2.67 0.30
N GLU A 51 -12.27 -1.43 -0.13
CA GLU A 51 -13.16 -0.30 0.15
C GLU A 51 -14.56 -0.52 -0.41
N ASP A 52 -14.65 -0.96 -1.67
CA ASP A 52 -15.93 -1.25 -2.33
C ASP A 52 -16.67 -2.42 -1.67
N GLU A 53 -15.93 -3.44 -1.20
CA GLU A 53 -16.49 -4.57 -0.45
C GLU A 53 -16.90 -4.18 0.97
N PHE A 54 -16.07 -3.41 1.68
CA PHE A 54 -16.38 -2.94 3.03
C PHE A 54 -17.57 -1.99 3.06
N ALA A 55 -17.70 -1.09 2.07
CA ALA A 55 -18.84 -0.17 2.01
C ALA A 55 -20.19 -0.94 1.99
N LYS A 56 -20.26 -2.03 1.21
CA LYS A 56 -21.43 -2.91 1.17
C LYS A 56 -21.63 -3.64 2.49
N TYR A 57 -20.55 -4.22 3.04
CA TYR A 57 -20.59 -4.88 4.33
C TYR A 57 -21.10 -3.95 5.44
N ALA A 58 -20.63 -2.71 5.48
CA ALA A 58 -21.01 -1.72 6.49
C ALA A 58 -22.48 -1.28 6.34
N GLU A 59 -22.98 -1.17 5.13
CA GLU A 59 -24.39 -0.86 4.86
C GLU A 59 -25.31 -1.99 5.35
N GLU A 60 -24.96 -3.23 5.02
CA GLU A 60 -25.76 -4.42 5.34
C GLU A 60 -25.68 -4.84 6.81
N ASN A 61 -24.52 -4.65 7.46
CA ASN A 61 -24.23 -5.26 8.76
C ASN A 61 -24.00 -4.24 9.89
N LEU A 62 -23.57 -3.02 9.56
CA LEU A 62 -23.19 -2.01 10.56
C LEU A 62 -24.15 -0.81 10.59
N GLY A 63 -25.05 -0.69 9.62
CA GLY A 63 -25.97 0.45 9.50
C GLY A 63 -25.28 1.75 9.08
N TYR A 64 -24.15 1.64 8.34
CA TYR A 64 -23.39 2.78 7.85
C TYR A 64 -23.37 2.82 6.33
N LYS A 65 -23.54 4.02 5.77
CA LYS A 65 -23.20 4.29 4.37
C LYS A 65 -21.82 4.92 4.33
N VAL A 66 -20.82 4.10 4.05
CA VAL A 66 -19.40 4.48 4.12
C VAL A 66 -18.91 4.95 2.76
N THR A 67 -18.25 6.10 2.73
CA THR A 67 -17.43 6.55 1.61
C THR A 67 -15.96 6.64 2.03
N PHE A 68 -15.05 6.72 1.08
CA PHE A 68 -13.61 6.76 1.35
C PHE A 68 -12.99 8.02 0.76
N GLN A 69 -12.22 8.74 1.58
CA GLN A 69 -11.21 9.68 1.11
C GLN A 69 -9.87 8.95 1.07
N ASP A 70 -9.64 8.29 -0.07
CA ASP A 70 -8.43 7.51 -0.33
C ASP A 70 -7.30 8.38 -0.91
N GLU A 71 -6.12 8.36 -0.30
CA GLU A 71 -4.95 9.11 -0.79
C GLU A 71 -3.67 8.26 -0.86
N ALA A 72 -3.48 7.59 -2.00
CA ALA A 72 -2.24 6.88 -2.35
C ALA A 72 -1.00 7.79 -2.42
N SER A 73 0.11 7.37 -1.79
CA SER A 73 1.44 8.00 -1.95
C SER A 73 2.57 7.02 -1.59
N GLY A 74 3.84 7.40 -1.81
CA GLY A 74 4.94 6.66 -1.21
C GLY A 74 4.79 6.61 0.32
N SER A 75 5.11 5.47 0.94
CA SER A 75 4.75 5.25 2.36
C SER A 75 5.41 6.24 3.32
N VAL A 76 6.61 6.74 3.02
CA VAL A 76 7.27 7.77 3.84
C VAL A 76 6.44 9.06 3.79
N LYS A 77 5.93 9.42 2.61
CA LYS A 77 5.02 10.56 2.45
C LYS A 77 3.69 10.33 3.16
N ALA A 78 3.11 9.13 3.06
CA ALA A 78 1.84 8.79 3.72
C ALA A 78 1.93 8.98 5.25
N VAL A 79 3.00 8.49 5.88
CA VAL A 79 3.25 8.70 7.31
C VAL A 79 3.45 10.19 7.63
N ARG A 80 4.23 10.91 6.83
CA ARG A 80 4.53 12.33 7.05
C ARG A 80 3.33 13.26 6.88
N LYS A 81 2.29 12.86 6.14
CA LYS A 81 1.01 13.57 6.14
C LYS A 81 0.46 13.70 7.57
N VAL A 82 0.61 12.66 8.39
CA VAL A 82 0.17 12.65 9.79
C VAL A 82 1.22 13.34 10.67
N THR A 83 2.48 12.90 10.59
CA THR A 83 3.52 13.29 11.58
C THR A 83 4.02 14.73 11.42
N ASP A 84 4.09 15.23 10.18
CA ASP A 84 4.69 16.52 9.88
C ASP A 84 3.64 17.56 9.48
N LEU A 85 2.61 17.15 8.73
CA LEU A 85 1.58 18.06 8.21
C LEU A 85 0.33 18.14 9.10
N GLY A 86 0.23 17.30 10.13
CA GLY A 86 -0.93 17.26 11.03
C GLY A 86 -2.24 16.90 10.34
N LYS A 87 -2.20 16.24 9.17
CA LYS A 87 -3.41 15.71 8.54
C LYS A 87 -3.95 14.54 9.37
N LYS A 88 -5.26 14.50 9.55
CA LYS A 88 -5.96 13.38 10.18
C LYS A 88 -6.18 12.25 9.18
N ALA A 89 -6.06 11.02 9.67
CA ALA A 89 -6.39 9.80 8.92
C ALA A 89 -7.05 8.79 9.85
N ASP A 90 -7.96 7.99 9.31
CA ASP A 90 -8.55 6.84 9.99
C ASP A 90 -7.64 5.61 9.86
N ILE A 91 -7.02 5.43 8.69
CA ILE A 91 -6.12 4.31 8.41
C ILE A 91 -4.82 4.83 7.80
N VAL A 92 -3.69 4.29 8.29
CA VAL A 92 -2.38 4.44 7.65
C VAL A 92 -1.80 3.07 7.33
N ALA A 93 -1.60 2.78 6.04
CA ALA A 93 -1.06 1.50 5.56
C ALA A 93 0.22 1.71 4.71
N VAL A 94 1.32 1.07 5.10
CA VAL A 94 2.65 1.31 4.54
C VAL A 94 3.25 0.03 3.94
N ALA A 95 4.05 0.18 2.88
CA ALA A 95 4.78 -0.92 2.26
C ALA A 95 6.01 -1.38 3.06
N ASP A 96 6.43 -0.59 4.04
CA ASP A 96 7.45 -0.96 5.01
C ASP A 96 6.94 -0.65 6.42
N TYR A 97 6.57 -1.69 7.15
CA TYR A 97 6.03 -1.54 8.50
C TYR A 97 6.96 -0.77 9.43
N THR A 98 8.27 -0.76 9.19
CA THR A 98 9.27 -0.10 10.05
C THR A 98 8.99 1.40 10.22
N LEU A 99 8.33 2.02 9.24
CA LEU A 99 7.96 3.43 9.28
C LEU A 99 6.99 3.74 10.42
N ILE A 100 6.10 2.83 10.80
CA ILE A 100 5.12 3.05 11.87
C ILE A 100 5.80 3.18 13.25
N PRO A 101 6.57 2.19 13.76
CA PRO A 101 7.25 2.33 15.04
C PRO A 101 8.34 3.42 15.03
N GLN A 102 8.93 3.74 13.88
CA GLN A 102 10.01 4.72 13.81
C GLN A 102 9.54 6.18 13.78
N LEU A 103 8.35 6.45 13.21
CA LEU A 103 7.88 7.82 12.95
C LEU A 103 6.53 8.12 13.61
N MET A 104 5.67 7.13 13.83
CA MET A 104 4.33 7.34 14.40
C MET A 104 4.23 6.97 15.87
N VAL A 105 4.92 5.91 16.32
CA VAL A 105 4.89 5.47 17.72
C VAL A 105 5.80 6.33 18.59
N PRO A 106 5.42 6.69 19.83
CA PRO A 106 4.10 6.47 20.46
C PRO A 106 3.11 7.63 20.24
N ASN A 107 3.52 8.68 19.54
CA ASN A 107 2.82 9.97 19.55
C ASN A 107 1.50 9.94 18.76
N PHE A 108 1.47 9.23 17.63
CA PHE A 108 0.34 9.20 16.69
C PHE A 108 -0.39 7.86 16.70
N THR A 109 0.27 6.78 17.09
CA THR A 109 -0.33 5.46 17.31
C THR A 109 0.44 4.70 18.38
N ASP A 110 -0.17 3.68 18.96
CA ASP A 110 0.43 2.78 19.95
C ASP A 110 0.37 1.30 19.54
N PHE A 111 -0.07 1.01 18.31
CA PHE A 111 -0.07 -0.35 17.76
C PHE A 111 0.15 -0.35 16.25
N TYR A 112 0.52 -1.50 15.69
CA TYR A 112 0.52 -1.74 14.26
C TYR A 112 0.40 -3.23 13.95
N VAL A 113 -0.05 -3.56 12.74
CA VAL A 113 -0.25 -4.94 12.29
C VAL A 113 0.52 -5.21 11.01
N LEU A 114 1.27 -6.31 10.98
CA LEU A 114 1.94 -6.85 9.80
C LEU A 114 0.99 -7.80 9.08
N PHE A 115 0.68 -7.53 7.81
CA PHE A 115 -0.43 -8.21 7.15
C PHE A 115 -0.14 -8.73 5.73
N ALA A 116 0.85 -8.18 5.01
CA ALA A 116 1.17 -8.62 3.65
C ALA A 116 2.68 -8.58 3.37
N THR A 117 3.12 -9.28 2.33
CA THR A 117 4.51 -9.34 1.85
C THR A 117 4.58 -9.10 0.35
N ASN A 118 5.80 -8.99 -0.21
CA ASN A 118 6.04 -8.84 -1.64
C ASN A 118 7.49 -9.20 -2.01
N GLU A 119 7.83 -9.03 -3.29
CA GLU A 119 9.19 -9.15 -3.79
C GLU A 119 9.49 -8.07 -4.83
N ILE A 120 10.75 -7.60 -4.90
CA ILE A 120 11.20 -6.71 -5.97
C ILE A 120 11.49 -7.51 -7.24
N VAL A 121 10.93 -7.04 -8.35
CA VAL A 121 11.18 -7.55 -9.71
C VAL A 121 11.63 -6.40 -10.61
N ILE A 122 12.10 -6.75 -11.81
CA ILE A 122 12.29 -5.79 -12.89
C ILE A 122 11.20 -6.02 -13.91
N ALA A 123 10.28 -5.07 -14.04
CA ALA A 123 9.16 -5.14 -14.97
C ALA A 123 9.43 -4.33 -16.24
N PHE A 124 8.82 -4.76 -17.35
CA PHE A 124 8.99 -4.25 -18.70
C PHE A 124 7.85 -4.70 -19.61
N THR A 125 7.83 -4.21 -20.85
CA THR A 125 6.94 -4.70 -21.93
C THR A 125 7.73 -5.21 -23.13
N GLU A 126 7.04 -5.77 -24.12
CA GLU A 126 7.64 -6.17 -25.40
C GLU A 126 8.26 -4.99 -26.18
N LYS A 127 7.84 -3.74 -25.89
CA LYS A 127 8.40 -2.53 -26.50
C LYS A 127 9.78 -2.17 -25.97
N SER A 128 10.18 -2.77 -24.85
CA SER A 128 11.39 -2.42 -24.12
C SER A 128 12.63 -2.92 -24.86
N LYS A 129 13.67 -2.09 -24.92
CA LYS A 129 14.92 -2.48 -25.58
C LYS A 129 15.51 -3.72 -24.94
N TYR A 130 15.80 -4.73 -25.75
CA TYR A 130 16.35 -6.03 -25.33
C TYR A 130 15.39 -6.89 -24.47
N ALA A 131 14.07 -6.70 -24.58
CA ALA A 131 13.08 -7.47 -23.81
C ALA A 131 13.26 -9.01 -23.95
N GLU A 132 13.49 -9.51 -25.17
CA GLU A 132 13.71 -10.95 -25.38
C GLU A 132 15.00 -11.46 -24.73
N GLU A 133 16.07 -10.65 -24.74
CA GLU A 133 17.32 -11.00 -24.07
C GLU A 133 17.16 -10.97 -22.54
N MET A 134 16.42 -10.00 -22.00
CA MET A 134 16.09 -9.94 -20.58
C MET A 134 15.33 -11.19 -20.12
N LYS A 135 14.36 -11.66 -20.91
CA LYS A 135 13.61 -12.91 -20.63
C LYS A 135 14.51 -14.15 -20.70
N ALA A 136 15.38 -14.22 -21.71
CA ALA A 136 16.25 -15.38 -21.93
C ALA A 136 17.40 -15.48 -20.91
N HIS A 137 17.91 -14.33 -20.44
CA HIS A 137 19.07 -14.23 -19.56
C HIS A 137 18.81 -13.28 -18.38
N PRO A 138 17.83 -13.61 -17.51
CA PRO A 138 17.47 -12.75 -16.37
C PRO A 138 18.62 -12.57 -15.39
N ASP A 139 19.59 -13.49 -15.34
CA ASP A 139 20.82 -13.39 -14.54
C ASP A 139 21.75 -12.23 -14.95
N ARG A 140 21.56 -11.68 -16.16
CA ARG A 140 22.36 -10.58 -16.73
C ARG A 140 21.61 -9.25 -16.78
N TRP A 141 20.51 -9.11 -16.03
CA TRP A 141 19.69 -7.91 -16.02
C TRP A 141 20.50 -6.62 -15.87
N TYR A 142 21.49 -6.62 -14.99
CA TYR A 142 22.33 -5.45 -14.69
C TYR A 142 23.23 -5.05 -15.87
N GLU A 143 23.63 -6.02 -16.70
CA GLU A 143 24.40 -5.75 -17.92
C GLU A 143 23.50 -5.06 -18.95
N ILE A 144 22.26 -5.51 -19.11
CA ILE A 144 21.27 -4.90 -20.01
C ILE A 144 20.97 -3.47 -19.56
N LEU A 145 20.67 -3.26 -18.27
CA LEU A 145 20.40 -1.92 -17.73
C LEU A 145 21.59 -0.97 -17.86
N ALA A 146 22.83 -1.48 -17.90
CA ALA A 146 24.03 -0.66 -18.08
C ALA A 146 24.26 -0.23 -19.54
N ARG A 147 23.63 -0.85 -20.54
CA ARG A 147 23.88 -0.56 -21.96
C ARG A 147 23.52 0.87 -22.35
N PRO A 148 24.31 1.55 -23.21
CA PRO A 148 23.93 2.84 -23.76
C PRO A 148 22.54 2.80 -24.41
N GLY A 149 21.72 3.80 -24.15
CA GLY A 149 20.38 3.92 -24.70
C GLY A 149 19.28 3.09 -24.02
N VAL A 150 19.59 2.20 -23.08
CA VAL A 150 18.58 1.54 -22.22
C VAL A 150 18.21 2.48 -21.07
N SER A 151 16.92 2.76 -20.89
CA SER A 151 16.42 3.54 -19.75
C SER A 151 15.79 2.64 -18.69
N PHE A 152 15.92 3.02 -17.42
CA PHE A 152 15.23 2.34 -16.33
C PHE A 152 14.78 3.29 -15.23
N GLY A 153 13.78 2.87 -14.45
CA GLY A 153 13.20 3.70 -13.40
C GLY A 153 13.10 3.01 -12.05
N PHE A 154 13.03 3.85 -11.03
CA PHE A 154 12.67 3.50 -9.66
C PHE A 154 12.09 4.75 -8.99
N SER A 155 11.23 4.58 -7.99
CA SER A 155 10.63 5.72 -7.29
C SER A 155 11.61 6.42 -6.36
N ASP A 156 11.26 7.62 -5.91
CA ASP A 156 12.09 8.46 -5.04
C ASP A 156 12.31 7.78 -3.67
N PRO A 157 13.56 7.38 -3.32
CA PRO A 157 13.92 6.83 -2.02
C PRO A 157 13.52 7.72 -0.83
N ASN A 158 13.37 9.04 -1.02
CA ASN A 158 12.95 9.95 0.03
C ASN A 158 11.45 9.91 0.35
N GLN A 159 10.65 9.26 -0.51
CA GLN A 159 9.20 9.29 -0.42
C GLN A 159 8.60 7.88 -0.34
N ASP A 160 9.24 6.90 -0.99
CA ASP A 160 8.61 5.61 -1.28
C ASP A 160 9.52 4.40 -0.96
N PRO A 161 9.00 3.39 -0.23
CA PRO A 161 9.71 2.14 -0.01
C PRO A 161 10.18 1.40 -1.24
N CYS A 162 9.41 1.39 -2.34
CA CYS A 162 9.88 0.72 -3.55
C CYS A 162 11.17 1.39 -4.07
N GLY A 163 11.27 2.71 -3.92
CA GLY A 163 12.41 3.51 -4.35
C GLY A 163 13.68 3.15 -3.61
N TYR A 164 13.65 3.23 -2.27
CA TYR A 164 14.84 2.87 -1.49
C TYR A 164 15.15 1.37 -1.56
N ARG A 165 14.14 0.49 -1.73
CA ARG A 165 14.35 -0.95 -1.95
C ARG A 165 15.01 -1.24 -3.30
N SER A 166 14.66 -0.51 -4.35
CA SER A 166 15.32 -0.63 -5.67
C SER A 166 16.81 -0.31 -5.56
N VAL A 167 17.14 0.76 -4.84
CA VAL A 167 18.51 1.17 -4.54
C VAL A 167 19.24 0.13 -3.67
N MET A 168 18.55 -0.46 -2.68
CA MET A 168 19.08 -1.56 -1.87
C MET A 168 19.36 -2.82 -2.71
N VAL A 169 18.44 -3.22 -3.59
CA VAL A 169 18.56 -4.38 -4.48
C VAL A 169 19.79 -4.22 -5.39
N MET A 170 19.95 -3.04 -5.99
CA MET A 170 21.13 -2.74 -6.82
C MET A 170 22.44 -2.77 -6.01
N LYS A 171 22.41 -2.45 -4.71
CA LYS A 171 23.59 -2.60 -3.83
C LYS A 171 23.82 -4.04 -3.37
N LEU A 172 22.75 -4.79 -3.10
CA LEU A 172 22.83 -6.22 -2.76
C LEU A 172 23.39 -7.02 -3.95
N ALA A 173 23.07 -6.60 -5.17
CA ALA A 173 23.63 -7.15 -6.39
C ALA A 173 25.17 -7.05 -6.46
N ASP A 174 25.79 -6.02 -5.87
CA ASP A 174 27.25 -5.95 -5.77
C ASP A 174 27.82 -7.17 -5.03
N TYR A 175 27.20 -7.50 -3.89
CA TYR A 175 27.62 -8.61 -3.05
C TYR A 175 27.29 -9.97 -3.66
N TYR A 176 26.14 -10.08 -4.33
CA TYR A 176 25.69 -11.33 -4.92
C TYR A 176 26.48 -11.69 -6.18
N TYR A 177 26.67 -10.75 -7.11
CA TYR A 177 27.36 -11.00 -8.39
C TYR A 177 28.87 -10.74 -8.34
N GLY A 178 29.38 -10.06 -7.30
CA GLY A 178 30.78 -9.64 -7.24
C GLY A 178 31.14 -8.63 -8.33
N LYS A 179 30.19 -7.75 -8.69
CA LYS A 179 30.30 -6.75 -9.77
C LYS A 179 29.93 -5.36 -9.23
N PRO A 180 30.42 -4.25 -9.82
CA PRO A 180 30.05 -2.90 -9.39
C PRO A 180 28.70 -2.46 -9.98
N VAL A 181 27.63 -3.19 -9.67
CA VAL A 181 26.27 -2.94 -10.17
C VAL A 181 25.75 -1.59 -9.67
N PHE A 182 25.95 -1.31 -8.39
CA PHE A 182 25.52 -0.07 -7.75
C PHE A 182 26.22 1.16 -8.34
N GLU A 183 27.53 1.09 -8.54
CA GLU A 183 28.28 2.18 -9.17
C GLU A 183 27.76 2.43 -10.59
N ALA A 184 27.61 1.35 -11.38
CA ALA A 184 27.20 1.41 -12.78
C ALA A 184 25.78 1.97 -12.98
N LEU A 185 24.83 1.56 -12.13
CA LEU A 185 23.42 1.89 -12.28
C LEU A 185 23.01 3.12 -11.45
N VAL A 186 23.57 3.32 -10.25
CA VAL A 186 23.13 4.37 -9.32
C VAL A 186 24.09 5.55 -9.29
N GLU A 187 25.37 5.35 -8.93
CA GLU A 187 26.29 6.46 -8.62
C GLU A 187 26.69 7.27 -9.87
N ARG A 188 26.83 6.59 -11.02
CA ARG A 188 27.09 7.25 -12.30
C ARG A 188 25.90 8.04 -12.84
N ASN A 189 24.68 7.66 -12.47
CA ASN A 189 23.44 8.23 -13.03
C ASN A 189 22.71 9.17 -12.06
N THR A 190 23.09 9.21 -10.78
CA THR A 190 22.44 10.04 -9.77
C THR A 190 23.45 10.60 -8.77
N ASN A 191 23.05 11.52 -7.89
CA ASN A 191 23.84 11.95 -6.74
C ASN A 191 23.66 11.05 -5.49
N ILE A 192 22.96 9.92 -5.59
CA ILE A 192 22.96 8.87 -4.55
C ILE A 192 24.33 8.20 -4.57
N TYR A 193 24.89 7.93 -3.39
CA TYR A 193 26.23 7.37 -3.27
C TYR A 193 26.35 6.40 -2.09
N PHE A 194 27.38 5.56 -2.11
CA PHE A 194 27.77 4.72 -0.99
C PHE A 194 29.00 5.33 -0.29
N ASN A 195 28.90 5.62 1.00
CA ASN A 195 30.00 6.29 1.73
C ASN A 195 31.05 5.32 2.31
N GLY A 196 31.00 4.04 1.95
CA GLY A 196 31.83 2.97 2.52
C GLY A 196 31.12 2.12 3.57
N SER A 197 29.99 2.59 4.14
CA SER A 197 29.20 1.84 5.13
C SER A 197 27.71 1.81 4.81
N ILE A 198 27.14 2.94 4.38
CA ILE A 198 25.72 3.09 4.14
C ILE A 198 25.47 3.77 2.80
N ILE A 199 24.37 3.44 2.15
CA ILE A 199 23.88 4.21 1.00
C ILE A 199 23.32 5.54 1.51
N VAL A 200 23.64 6.64 0.86
CA VAL A 200 23.12 7.96 1.19
C VAL A 200 22.24 8.42 0.04
N ALA A 201 20.94 8.56 0.29
CA ALA A 201 20.01 9.25 -0.59
C ALA A 201 19.89 10.71 -0.11
N PRO A 202 20.50 11.70 -0.82
CA PRO A 202 20.36 13.10 -0.45
C PRO A 202 18.90 13.53 -0.50
N LYS A 203 18.53 14.54 0.30
CA LYS A 203 17.16 15.07 0.34
C LYS A 203 16.68 15.52 -1.05
N GLU A 204 17.58 16.16 -1.80
CA GLU A 204 17.34 16.54 -3.19
C GLU A 204 18.13 15.61 -4.12
N ILE A 205 17.43 14.68 -4.75
CA ILE A 205 18.04 13.74 -5.69
C ILE A 205 18.21 14.43 -7.05
N GLN A 206 19.42 14.37 -7.56
CA GLN A 206 19.78 14.87 -8.87
C GLN A 206 20.11 13.69 -9.77
N VAL A 207 19.39 13.60 -10.89
CA VAL A 207 19.69 12.64 -11.97
C VAL A 207 20.72 13.26 -12.90
N LYS A 208 21.79 12.52 -13.19
CA LYS A 208 22.97 12.95 -13.98
C LYS A 208 22.90 12.51 -15.44
N SER A 209 21.98 11.62 -15.81
CA SER A 209 21.84 11.04 -17.15
C SER A 209 20.38 10.86 -17.56
N ASP A 210 20.14 10.68 -18.85
CA ASP A 210 18.83 10.35 -19.42
C ASP A 210 18.43 8.87 -19.22
N LYS A 211 19.35 8.04 -18.70
CA LYS A 211 19.16 6.62 -18.42
C LYS A 211 18.21 6.34 -17.26
N VAL A 212 18.13 7.23 -16.26
CA VAL A 212 17.37 6.97 -15.04
C VAL A 212 16.16 7.89 -14.94
N VAL A 213 14.98 7.30 -14.71
CA VAL A 213 13.74 8.04 -14.46
C VAL A 213 13.27 7.82 -13.02
N ILE A 214 13.17 8.91 -12.26
CA ILE A 214 12.66 8.88 -10.88
C ILE A 214 11.30 9.59 -10.82
N ARG A 215 10.36 9.01 -10.07
CA ARG A 215 9.03 9.57 -9.77
C ARG A 215 8.70 9.45 -8.29
N PRO A 216 7.79 10.28 -7.74
CA PRO A 216 7.48 10.28 -6.31
C PRO A 216 7.02 8.94 -5.74
N LYS A 217 6.28 8.12 -6.49
CA LYS A 217 5.89 6.76 -6.12
C LYS A 217 6.05 5.81 -7.31
N GLU A 218 6.17 4.53 -7.01
CA GLU A 218 6.48 3.48 -7.96
C GLU A 218 5.43 3.31 -9.06
N THR A 219 4.15 3.47 -8.72
CA THR A 219 3.04 3.37 -9.68
C THR A 219 2.97 4.55 -10.67
N ASP A 220 3.72 5.64 -10.45
CA ASP A 220 3.85 6.73 -11.42
C ASP A 220 4.73 6.35 -12.63
N LEU A 221 5.51 5.27 -12.53
CA LEU A 221 6.38 4.79 -13.59
C LEU A 221 5.66 3.83 -14.56
N THR A 222 4.55 3.21 -14.13
CA THR A 222 3.84 2.18 -14.91
C THR A 222 3.48 2.65 -16.31
N ALA A 223 2.84 3.82 -16.43
CA ALA A 223 2.44 4.37 -17.74
C ALA A 223 3.63 4.68 -18.66
N LEU A 224 4.81 4.98 -18.11
CA LEU A 224 6.02 5.22 -18.90
C LEU A 224 6.52 3.93 -19.54
N VAL A 225 6.43 2.81 -18.82
CA VAL A 225 6.82 1.48 -19.33
C VAL A 225 5.79 0.91 -20.31
N GLU A 226 4.50 1.08 -20.02
CA GLU A 226 3.40 0.68 -20.92
C GLU A 226 3.45 1.43 -22.28
N SER A 227 3.79 2.73 -22.24
CA SER A 227 3.96 3.53 -23.45
C SER A 227 5.26 3.21 -24.23
N GLY A 228 6.25 2.59 -23.58
CA GLY A 228 7.59 2.36 -24.14
C GLY A 228 8.52 3.58 -24.02
N SER A 229 8.13 4.60 -23.25
CA SER A 229 8.97 5.75 -22.93
C SER A 229 10.08 5.40 -21.92
N LEU A 230 9.90 4.30 -21.19
CA LEU A 230 10.84 3.73 -20.23
C LEU A 230 10.98 2.23 -20.53
N ASP A 231 12.22 1.71 -20.62
CA ASP A 231 12.41 0.29 -20.98
C ASP A 231 12.14 -0.63 -19.76
N TYR A 232 12.70 -0.31 -18.60
CA TYR A 232 12.61 -1.16 -17.41
C TYR A 232 12.28 -0.36 -16.15
N PHE A 233 11.72 -1.00 -15.13
CA PHE A 233 11.65 -0.38 -13.81
C PHE A 233 11.61 -1.42 -12.70
N PHE A 234 12.16 -1.01 -11.56
CA PHE A 234 12.09 -1.79 -10.33
C PHE A 234 10.74 -1.54 -9.67
N ILE A 235 10.02 -2.63 -9.44
CA ILE A 235 8.66 -2.59 -8.91
C ILE A 235 8.40 -3.84 -8.08
N TYR A 236 7.31 -3.82 -7.31
CA TYR A 236 6.80 -5.02 -6.67
C TYR A 236 6.17 -5.98 -7.68
N LYS A 237 6.36 -7.28 -7.47
CA LYS A 237 5.76 -8.32 -8.31
C LYS A 237 4.25 -8.18 -8.43
N SER A 238 3.55 -7.92 -7.31
CA SER A 238 2.09 -7.78 -7.31
C SER A 238 1.62 -6.68 -8.26
N VAL A 239 2.33 -5.55 -8.32
CA VAL A 239 1.99 -4.42 -9.20
C VAL A 239 2.27 -4.77 -10.66
N ALA A 240 3.37 -5.49 -10.94
CA ALA A 240 3.62 -5.98 -12.28
C ALA A 240 2.48 -6.90 -12.77
N GLU A 241 2.00 -7.79 -11.91
CA GLU A 241 0.89 -8.71 -12.23
C GLU A 241 -0.45 -7.98 -12.38
N GLN A 242 -0.78 -7.03 -11.49
CA GLN A 242 -1.98 -6.18 -11.58
C GLN A 242 -2.06 -5.38 -12.90
N HIS A 243 -0.91 -5.00 -13.46
CA HIS A 243 -0.81 -4.26 -14.71
C HIS A 243 -0.51 -5.14 -15.93
N ASN A 244 -0.51 -6.47 -15.79
CA ASN A 244 -0.18 -7.42 -16.86
C ASN A 244 1.18 -7.13 -17.54
N LEU A 245 2.15 -6.65 -16.77
CA LEU A 245 3.49 -6.36 -17.27
C LEU A 245 4.32 -7.64 -17.30
N THR A 246 5.23 -7.74 -18.26
CA THR A 246 6.27 -8.76 -18.20
C THR A 246 7.26 -8.39 -17.11
N TYR A 247 7.82 -9.37 -16.41
CA TYR A 247 8.88 -9.14 -15.45
C TYR A 247 9.86 -10.30 -15.41
N ILE A 248 11.04 -10.04 -14.87
CA ILE A 248 11.96 -11.07 -14.39
C ILE A 248 11.99 -11.06 -12.86
N THR A 249 12.05 -12.25 -12.27
CA THR A 249 12.34 -12.38 -10.84
C THR A 249 13.83 -12.18 -10.61
N LEU A 250 14.16 -11.68 -9.42
CA LEU A 250 15.53 -11.53 -8.95
C LEU A 250 15.86 -12.65 -7.95
N PRO A 251 17.14 -13.00 -7.77
CA PRO A 251 17.56 -13.97 -6.77
C PRO A 251 17.03 -13.67 -5.36
N ASP A 252 16.73 -14.70 -4.59
CA ASP A 252 16.19 -14.58 -3.22
C ASP A 252 17.15 -13.83 -2.30
N GLU A 253 18.46 -13.82 -2.57
CA GLU A 253 19.44 -13.05 -1.81
C GLU A 253 19.31 -11.54 -2.00
N ILE A 254 18.63 -11.07 -3.05
CA ILE A 254 18.55 -9.63 -3.38
C ILE A 254 17.13 -9.09 -3.55
N ASN A 255 16.13 -9.94 -3.80
CA ASN A 255 14.75 -9.52 -4.13
C ASN A 255 13.92 -9.04 -2.91
N LEU A 256 14.44 -9.19 -1.71
CA LEU A 256 13.82 -8.79 -0.44
C LEU A 256 12.56 -9.59 -0.05
N LYS A 257 12.35 -10.78 -0.62
CA LYS A 257 11.20 -11.64 -0.32
C LYS A 257 11.45 -12.60 0.83
N ASP A 258 12.53 -13.37 0.74
CA ASP A 258 12.76 -14.52 1.62
C ASP A 258 13.23 -14.07 3.01
N PHE A 259 12.47 -14.43 4.04
CA PHE A 259 12.81 -14.18 5.44
C PHE A 259 14.11 -14.85 5.89
N LYS A 260 14.53 -15.94 5.24
CA LYS A 260 15.80 -16.63 5.51
C LYS A 260 17.01 -15.80 5.09
N MET A 261 16.83 -14.85 4.15
CA MET A 261 17.88 -13.98 3.65
C MET A 261 18.02 -12.68 4.44
N ALA A 262 17.31 -12.52 5.56
CA ALA A 262 17.31 -11.30 6.37
C ALA A 262 18.72 -10.81 6.76
N ASP A 263 19.63 -11.72 7.10
CA ASP A 263 21.03 -11.36 7.41
C ASP A 263 21.81 -10.89 6.18
N PHE A 264 21.56 -11.50 5.01
CA PHE A 264 22.18 -11.08 3.76
C PHE A 264 21.66 -9.72 3.32
N TYR A 265 20.35 -9.49 3.34
CA TYR A 265 19.76 -8.18 3.11
C TYR A 265 20.36 -7.15 4.06
N GLY A 266 20.51 -7.53 5.32
CA GLY A 266 21.03 -6.68 6.39
C GLY A 266 22.45 -6.15 6.19
N LYS A 267 23.19 -6.60 5.18
CA LYS A 267 24.47 -6.00 4.74
C LYS A 267 24.30 -4.59 4.16
N VAL A 268 23.09 -4.24 3.75
CA VAL A 268 22.77 -2.95 3.15
C VAL A 268 21.84 -2.15 4.06
N SER A 269 22.14 -0.87 4.19
CA SER A 269 21.26 0.13 4.80
C SER A 269 21.30 1.40 3.95
N ILE A 270 20.27 2.22 4.07
CA ILE A 270 20.17 3.50 3.37
C ILE A 270 19.76 4.61 4.34
N TYR A 271 20.44 5.74 4.27
CA TYR A 271 20.07 6.99 4.91
C TYR A 271 19.13 7.76 4.00
N ILE A 272 17.98 8.17 4.54
CA ILE A 272 16.93 8.90 3.85
C ILE A 272 16.99 10.37 4.22
N GLY A 273 17.39 11.22 3.26
CA GLY A 273 17.57 12.66 3.49
C GLY A 273 16.30 13.41 3.90
N SER A 274 15.11 12.95 3.51
CA SER A 274 13.84 13.59 3.86
C SER A 274 13.43 13.40 5.32
N THR A 275 13.85 12.30 5.97
CA THR A 275 13.50 11.96 7.36
C THR A 275 14.70 12.05 8.30
N GLY A 276 15.92 12.06 7.76
CA GLY A 276 17.16 11.96 8.52
C GLY A 276 17.35 10.59 9.20
N LYS A 277 16.60 9.57 8.75
CA LYS A 277 16.61 8.22 9.33
C LYS A 277 17.33 7.23 8.43
N THR A 278 17.83 6.17 9.07
CA THR A 278 18.39 5.01 8.37
C THR A 278 17.37 3.87 8.34
N ILE A 279 17.23 3.24 7.18
CA ILE A 279 16.46 2.01 6.97
C ILE A 279 17.42 0.89 6.58
N LYS A 280 17.37 -0.22 7.33
CA LYS A 280 18.12 -1.44 7.04
C LYS A 280 17.31 -2.31 6.08
N ALA A 281 17.95 -2.84 5.03
CA ALA A 281 17.30 -3.77 4.12
C ALA A 281 16.89 -5.05 4.88
N LYS A 282 15.67 -5.49 4.64
CA LYS A 282 15.00 -6.60 5.33
C LYS A 282 13.88 -7.15 4.43
N PRO A 283 13.30 -8.31 4.75
CA PRO A 283 12.17 -8.84 4.00
C PRO A 283 11.02 -7.82 3.92
N ILE A 284 10.37 -7.74 2.76
CA ILE A 284 9.27 -6.81 2.51
C ILE A 284 8.08 -7.22 3.36
N VAL A 285 7.66 -6.35 4.28
CA VAL A 285 6.45 -6.56 5.06
C VAL A 285 5.68 -5.25 5.17
N TYR A 286 4.41 -5.33 4.80
CA TYR A 286 3.45 -4.24 4.87
C TYR A 286 2.92 -4.11 6.30
N GLY A 287 2.72 -2.88 6.74
CA GLY A 287 2.18 -2.54 8.05
C GLY A 287 0.94 -1.68 7.94
N VAL A 288 0.00 -1.83 8.87
CA VAL A 288 -1.20 -0.97 8.97
C VAL A 288 -1.45 -0.57 10.42
N THR A 289 -2.01 0.62 10.63
CA THR A 289 -2.39 1.13 11.95
C THR A 289 -3.60 2.09 11.85
N VAL A 290 -4.25 2.32 12.99
CA VAL A 290 -5.29 3.36 13.19
C VAL A 290 -4.73 4.45 14.10
N PRO A 291 -4.53 5.69 13.62
CA PRO A 291 -4.05 6.80 14.44
C PRO A 291 -4.93 7.05 15.68
N LYS A 292 -4.32 7.51 16.78
CA LYS A 292 -5.00 7.80 18.05
C LYS A 292 -6.13 8.81 17.90
N ASP A 293 -5.93 9.81 17.04
CA ASP A 293 -6.86 10.91 16.76
C ASP A 293 -7.69 10.68 15.49
N ALA A 294 -7.80 9.42 15.03
CA ALA A 294 -8.64 9.02 13.91
C ALA A 294 -10.07 9.55 14.08
N PRO A 295 -10.61 10.32 13.12
CA PRO A 295 -11.92 10.97 13.26
C PRO A 295 -13.08 9.97 13.40
N ASN A 296 -12.96 8.77 12.84
CA ASN A 296 -13.96 7.71 12.86
C ASN A 296 -13.38 6.41 13.43
N ARG A 297 -12.64 6.49 14.55
CA ARG A 297 -11.82 5.39 15.09
C ARG A 297 -12.55 4.05 15.21
N GLU A 298 -13.80 4.03 15.68
CA GLU A 298 -14.57 2.77 15.83
C GLU A 298 -14.78 2.08 14.48
N LEU A 299 -15.26 2.81 13.47
CA LEU A 299 -15.47 2.26 12.13
C LEU A 299 -14.14 1.96 11.42
N ALA A 300 -13.07 2.71 11.71
CA ALA A 300 -11.73 2.42 11.22
C ALA A 300 -11.21 1.08 11.77
N LEU A 301 -11.52 0.73 13.02
CA LEU A 301 -11.18 -0.57 13.60
C LEU A 301 -12.00 -1.70 12.97
N GLU A 302 -13.27 -1.47 12.61
CA GLU A 302 -14.06 -2.43 11.84
C GLU A 302 -13.50 -2.64 10.42
N PHE A 303 -13.10 -1.56 9.73
CA PHE A 303 -12.41 -1.68 8.44
C PHE A 303 -11.09 -2.44 8.57
N LEU A 304 -10.31 -2.14 9.62
CA LEU A 304 -9.08 -2.86 9.90
C LEU A 304 -9.34 -4.35 10.19
N ARG A 305 -10.37 -4.68 10.97
CA ARG A 305 -10.76 -6.06 11.21
C ARG A 305 -11.14 -6.77 9.90
N TYR A 306 -11.93 -6.10 9.05
CA TYR A 306 -12.32 -6.61 7.74
C TYR A 306 -11.12 -6.87 6.82
N LEU A 307 -10.14 -5.96 6.82
CA LEU A 307 -8.85 -6.11 6.13
C LEU A 307 -8.06 -7.33 6.65
N LEU A 308 -8.03 -7.55 7.96
CA LEU A 308 -7.18 -8.56 8.58
C LEU A 308 -7.79 -9.97 8.56
N GLY A 309 -9.11 -10.08 8.39
CA GLY A 309 -9.83 -11.34 8.30
C GLY A 309 -9.78 -12.00 6.91
N GLU A 310 -10.66 -13.00 6.71
CA GLU A 310 -10.70 -13.78 5.47
C GLU A 310 -11.02 -12.96 4.22
N ASN A 311 -11.86 -11.91 4.35
CA ASN A 311 -12.22 -11.04 3.22
C ASN A 311 -10.99 -10.31 2.67
N GLY A 312 -10.23 -9.61 3.53
CA GLY A 312 -9.01 -8.95 3.09
C GLY A 312 -7.96 -9.93 2.59
N ARG A 313 -7.79 -11.10 3.22
CA ARG A 313 -6.91 -12.15 2.69
C ARG A 313 -7.28 -12.55 1.26
N LYS A 314 -8.57 -12.75 0.99
CA LYS A 314 -9.08 -13.09 -0.35
C LYS A 314 -8.79 -11.97 -1.34
N VAL A 315 -9.11 -10.72 -1.02
CA VAL A 315 -8.85 -9.55 -1.88
C VAL A 315 -7.37 -9.47 -2.25
N PHE A 316 -6.46 -9.66 -1.29
CA PHE A 316 -5.03 -9.60 -1.55
C PHE A 316 -4.53 -10.75 -2.44
N GLN A 317 -5.06 -11.96 -2.24
CA GLN A 317 -4.76 -13.10 -3.11
C GLN A 317 -5.24 -12.89 -4.55
N GLU A 318 -6.45 -12.35 -4.73
CA GLU A 318 -7.01 -12.01 -6.06
C GLU A 318 -6.19 -10.92 -6.76
N ASN A 319 -5.57 -10.02 -5.99
CA ASN A 319 -4.72 -8.94 -6.47
C ASN A 319 -3.22 -9.27 -6.44
N HIS A 320 -2.88 -10.56 -6.45
CA HIS A 320 -1.52 -11.07 -6.60
C HIS A 320 -0.53 -10.61 -5.52
N GLN A 321 -1.02 -10.32 -4.32
CA GLN A 321 -0.20 -9.90 -3.19
C GLN A 321 -0.34 -10.88 -2.04
N ASP A 322 0.77 -11.50 -1.64
CA ASP A 322 0.77 -12.50 -0.58
C ASP A 322 0.40 -11.90 0.78
N PHE A 323 -0.54 -12.54 1.46
CA PHE A 323 -1.00 -12.17 2.80
C PHE A 323 -0.24 -12.95 3.88
N ILE A 324 0.17 -12.26 4.95
CA ILE A 324 0.79 -12.89 6.12
C ILE A 324 -0.34 -13.48 6.96
N TRP A 325 -0.34 -14.80 7.16
CA TRP A 325 -1.39 -15.49 7.89
C TRP A 325 -0.85 -16.35 9.05
N PRO A 326 -1.34 -16.16 10.30
CA PRO A 326 -2.17 -15.03 10.73
C PRO A 326 -1.36 -13.70 10.69
N PRO A 327 -2.02 -12.54 10.50
CA PRO A 327 -1.39 -11.24 10.68
C PRO A 327 -0.82 -11.09 12.09
N ARG A 328 0.19 -10.22 12.25
CA ARG A 328 0.90 -10.05 13.53
C ARG A 328 0.77 -8.63 14.05
N ALA A 329 0.17 -8.47 15.22
CA ALA A 329 -0.01 -7.18 15.87
C ALA A 329 1.09 -6.93 16.90
N PHE A 330 1.54 -5.68 17.01
CA PHE A 330 2.55 -5.23 17.95
C PHE A 330 2.02 -4.03 18.73
N GLY A 331 2.48 -3.85 19.97
CA GLY A 331 2.06 -2.76 20.85
C GLY A 331 0.66 -2.98 21.45
N ASN A 332 -0.07 -1.90 21.70
CA ASN A 332 -1.38 -1.91 22.35
C ASN A 332 -2.51 -2.27 21.37
N ALA A 333 -2.48 -3.48 20.80
CA ALA A 333 -3.48 -3.93 19.86
C ALA A 333 -4.91 -3.85 20.45
N PRO A 334 -5.86 -3.13 19.79
CA PRO A 334 -7.25 -3.01 20.23
C PRO A 334 -7.96 -4.35 20.31
N ASN A 335 -8.95 -4.49 21.21
CA ASN A 335 -9.65 -5.76 21.42
C ASN A 335 -10.42 -6.21 20.18
N GLU A 336 -10.92 -5.26 19.40
CA GLU A 336 -11.73 -5.41 18.21
C GLU A 336 -11.02 -6.23 17.10
N ILE A 337 -9.68 -6.21 17.09
CA ILE A 337 -8.89 -6.91 16.07
C ILE A 337 -8.18 -8.15 16.60
N LYS A 338 -8.27 -8.45 17.91
CA LYS A 338 -7.48 -9.54 18.54
C LYS A 338 -7.81 -10.92 17.99
N ASP A 339 -9.04 -11.12 17.54
CA ASP A 339 -9.46 -12.40 16.96
C ASP A 339 -8.85 -12.64 15.57
N GLU A 340 -8.43 -11.58 14.87
CA GLU A 340 -7.87 -11.64 13.52
C GLU A 340 -6.34 -11.67 13.50
N VAL A 341 -5.66 -11.51 14.65
CA VAL A 341 -4.21 -11.32 14.72
C VAL A 341 -3.55 -12.17 15.80
N LYS A 342 -2.28 -12.51 15.56
CA LYS A 342 -1.38 -12.93 16.63
C LYS A 342 -0.73 -11.71 17.27
N VAL A 343 -1.00 -11.46 18.54
CA VAL A 343 -0.36 -10.36 19.30
C VAL A 343 1.05 -10.78 19.71
N GLU A 344 2.03 -10.00 19.30
CA GLU A 344 3.45 -10.13 19.67
C GLU A 344 3.76 -9.14 20.80
N GLY A 345 4.43 -9.63 21.85
CA GLY A 345 4.65 -8.92 23.12
C GLY A 345 5.87 -8.01 23.17
#